data_AF-A0A952Y3N2-F1
#
_entry.id   AF-A0A952Y3N2-F1
#
_cell.length_a   1.000
_cell.length_b   1.000
_cell.length_c   1.000
_cell.angle_alpha   90.00
_cell.angle_beta   90.00
_cell.angle_gamma   90.00
#
_symmetry.space_group_name_H-M   'P 1'
#
loop_
_entity.id
_entity.type
_entity.pdbx_description
1 polymer ?
#
loop_
_entity_poly.entity_id
_entity_poly.type
_entity_poly.pdbx_seq_one_letter_code
_entity_poly.pdbx_strand_id
1 'polypeptide(L)'
;FQNNAEVLAQYQHRFRYMLVDEYQDTNVAQYLWLRLLAQESKNICCVGDDDQSIYGWRGADVDNILRFEQDFPGAKVIRLERNYRSTANILGAASHLIANNKSRLGKTLRTEDEPGEKIKVIETWDSGEEARQIGEEIEQLQRKQHKLSDIAILVRASFQMRELEERFVTLGLPYRVIGGPRFYERQEIRDALAYFRVIVSPADGLAFERIVNVPKRGLGDTTMQMLHDYARQNEVPLLEAARVLSSTDDMKPKPRGALRDLIASFDRWSKQLPTIPHTELARIVLDESGYTEMWKNDKSAQAAGRLENLKELVRSMEQFENMQGFLEHVSLVMDTIEGGDVDAVNLMTLHSAKGLEFDTVFLPGWEEGIIPHQRSLDESGRAGLEEERRLAHVGITRAKIRAILSFASRRLTHGMWNTNLPSRFLDEIPEEFIEKIEGEGSYAAQIQSRFDRAEPFTSGYSTPGWQRAQARKGGGFSERGSSRGGPLTIEGEILARSSGPSAEFEIGDRVFHDKFGYGEIMEVEGTKVTVEFDKAGE
;
A
#
# COMPACT_ATOMS: atom_id res chain seq x y z
N PHE A 1 -23.65 28.36 2.35
CA PHE A 1 -24.90 28.18 3.11
C PHE A 1 -24.90 28.95 4.42
N GLN A 2 -23.88 28.85 5.27
CA GLN A 2 -23.83 29.59 6.55
C GLN A 2 -23.93 31.13 6.39
N ASN A 3 -23.31 31.70 5.36
CA ASN A 3 -23.29 33.16 5.14
C ASN A 3 -24.46 33.69 4.29
N ASN A 4 -25.29 32.81 3.70
CA ASN A 4 -26.41 33.22 2.85
C ASN A 4 -27.57 32.22 3.00
N ALA A 5 -28.56 32.63 3.80
CA ALA A 5 -29.71 31.82 4.16
C ALA A 5 -30.70 31.63 2.99
N GLU A 6 -30.83 32.60 2.09
CA GLU A 6 -31.73 32.49 0.93
C GLU A 6 -31.28 31.38 -0.02
N VAL A 7 -29.97 31.31 -0.27
CA VAL A 7 -29.40 30.22 -1.09
C VAL A 7 -29.63 28.87 -0.41
N LEU A 8 -29.43 28.76 0.90
CA LEU A 8 -29.69 27.52 1.63
C LEU A 8 -31.17 27.09 1.50
N ALA A 9 -32.12 28.01 1.74
CA ALA A 9 -33.55 27.74 1.64
C ALA A 9 -33.96 27.25 0.24
N GLN A 10 -33.39 27.84 -0.82
CA GLN A 10 -33.64 27.37 -2.19
C GLN A 10 -33.26 25.90 -2.38
N TYR A 11 -32.11 25.48 -1.83
CA TYR A 11 -31.67 24.07 -1.92
C TYR A 11 -32.45 23.15 -0.98
N GLN A 12 -32.82 23.61 0.22
CA GLN A 12 -33.64 22.83 1.15
C GLN A 12 -35.04 22.55 0.57
N HIS A 13 -35.66 23.53 -0.09
CA HIS A 13 -36.92 23.34 -0.81
C HIS A 13 -36.78 22.41 -2.03
N ARG A 14 -35.64 22.47 -2.73
CA ARG A 14 -35.37 21.61 -3.88
C ARG A 14 -35.13 20.15 -3.47
N PHE A 15 -34.37 19.93 -2.40
CA PHE A 15 -33.99 18.60 -1.91
C PHE A 15 -34.93 18.13 -0.80
N ARG A 16 -36.15 17.77 -1.21
CA ARG A 16 -37.19 17.32 -0.27
C ARG A 16 -36.90 15.95 0.35
N TYR A 17 -36.17 15.08 -0.35
CA TYR A 17 -35.73 13.77 0.11
C TYR A 17 -34.28 13.58 -0.29
N MET A 18 -33.44 13.16 0.66
CA MET A 18 -32.01 12.96 0.47
C MET A 18 -31.67 11.49 0.74
N LEU A 19 -30.99 10.87 -0.20
CA LEU A 19 -30.45 9.52 -0.11
C LEU A 19 -28.93 9.64 -0.18
N VAL A 20 -28.25 9.12 0.83
CA VAL A 20 -26.78 9.15 0.92
C VAL A 20 -26.30 7.72 1.09
N ASP A 21 -25.46 7.26 0.17
CA ASP A 21 -24.80 5.96 0.26
C ASP A 21 -23.36 6.13 0.77
N GLU A 22 -22.74 5.05 1.24
CA GLU A 22 -21.38 5.03 1.80
C GLU A 22 -21.14 6.09 2.89
N TYR A 23 -22.14 6.32 3.74
CA TYR A 23 -22.14 7.42 4.72
C TYR A 23 -21.00 7.35 5.75
N GLN A 24 -20.46 6.15 6.01
CA GLN A 24 -19.30 5.95 6.89
C GLN A 24 -18.01 6.61 6.37
N ASP A 25 -17.90 6.84 5.06
CA ASP A 25 -16.70 7.45 4.45
C ASP A 25 -16.80 8.99 4.37
N THR A 26 -17.84 9.57 4.99
CA THR A 26 -18.04 11.03 4.93
C THR A 26 -17.02 11.76 5.79
N ASN A 27 -16.44 12.82 5.23
CA ASN A 27 -15.59 13.73 5.99
C ASN A 27 -16.43 14.83 6.68
N VAL A 28 -15.80 15.59 7.58
CA VAL A 28 -16.45 16.65 8.36
C VAL A 28 -17.17 17.68 7.46
N ALA A 29 -16.58 18.05 6.32
CA ALA A 29 -17.18 19.02 5.42
C ALA A 29 -18.45 18.47 4.74
N GLN A 30 -18.40 17.22 4.27
CA GLN A 30 -19.56 16.53 3.67
C GLN A 30 -20.67 16.35 4.68
N TYR A 31 -20.33 15.90 5.90
CA TYR A 31 -21.27 15.75 7.00
C TYR A 31 -21.97 17.08 7.33
N LEU A 32 -21.22 18.17 7.53
CA LEU A 32 -21.78 19.49 7.83
C LEU A 32 -22.68 20.00 6.70
N TRP A 33 -22.29 19.73 5.45
CA TRP A 33 -23.07 20.10 4.28
C TRP A 33 -24.42 19.35 4.22
N LEU A 34 -24.39 18.03 4.42
CA LEU A 34 -25.59 17.19 4.49
C LEU A 34 -26.50 17.63 5.64
N ARG A 35 -25.93 17.91 6.81
CA ARG A 35 -26.66 18.38 7.98
C ARG A 35 -27.39 19.71 7.72
N LEU A 36 -26.73 20.68 7.09
CA LEU A 36 -27.38 21.96 6.75
C LEU A 36 -28.55 21.77 5.77
N LEU A 37 -28.41 20.89 4.77
CA LEU A 37 -29.48 20.63 3.81
C LEU A 37 -30.65 19.85 4.42
N ALA A 38 -30.38 18.91 5.32
CA ALA A 38 -31.40 18.07 5.92
C ALA A 38 -32.17 18.72 7.10
N GLN A 39 -31.72 19.88 7.60
CA GLN A 39 -32.31 20.52 8.79
C GLN A 39 -33.78 20.91 8.64
N GLU A 40 -34.23 21.36 7.46
CA GLU A 40 -35.61 21.80 7.25
C GLU A 40 -36.57 20.61 7.03
N SER A 41 -36.28 19.76 6.04
CA SER A 41 -37.17 18.67 5.64
C SER A 41 -37.05 17.43 6.53
N LYS A 42 -35.89 17.22 7.17
CA LYS A 42 -35.52 16.03 7.97
C LYS A 42 -35.69 14.69 7.25
N ASN A 43 -35.86 14.72 5.94
CA ASN A 43 -36.06 13.54 5.10
C ASN A 43 -34.72 13.07 4.53
N ILE A 44 -33.83 12.64 5.41
CA ILE A 44 -32.54 12.08 5.04
C ILE A 44 -32.51 10.59 5.36
N CYS A 45 -32.10 9.79 4.39
CA CYS A 45 -31.86 8.37 4.54
C CYS A 45 -30.41 8.11 4.15
N CYS A 46 -29.60 7.76 5.16
CA CYS A 46 -28.22 7.39 4.99
C CYS A 46 -28.08 5.87 5.05
N VAL A 47 -27.32 5.32 4.12
CA VAL A 47 -26.91 3.92 4.07
C VAL A 47 -25.40 3.90 4.25
N GLY A 48 -24.91 2.98 5.06
CA GLY A 48 -23.49 2.84 5.31
C GLY A 48 -23.20 1.68 6.25
N ASP A 49 -21.92 1.37 6.35
CA ASP A 49 -21.41 0.26 7.13
C ASP A 49 -20.13 0.69 7.87
N ASP A 50 -20.21 0.79 9.20
CA ASP A 50 -19.08 1.16 10.06
C ASP A 50 -17.91 0.17 9.98
N ASP A 51 -18.18 -1.10 9.70
CA ASP A 51 -17.17 -2.14 9.50
C ASP A 51 -16.45 -2.01 8.14
N GLN A 52 -16.94 -1.15 7.23
CA GLN A 52 -16.36 -0.87 5.90
C GLN A 52 -15.83 0.57 5.74
N SER A 53 -15.58 1.27 6.85
CA SER A 53 -14.94 2.60 6.85
C SER A 53 -13.42 2.46 6.73
N ILE A 54 -12.88 2.75 5.53
CA ILE A 54 -11.46 2.50 5.18
C ILE A 54 -10.75 3.72 4.57
N TYR A 55 -11.37 4.91 4.64
CA TYR A 55 -10.80 6.16 4.12
C TYR A 55 -10.45 7.15 5.24
N GLY A 56 -10.07 6.68 6.42
CA GLY A 56 -9.67 7.54 7.56
C GLY A 56 -8.54 8.49 7.18
N TRP A 57 -7.58 8.01 6.39
CA TRP A 57 -6.48 8.81 5.83
C TRP A 57 -6.91 9.96 4.90
N ARG A 58 -8.14 9.95 4.35
CA ARG A 58 -8.73 11.06 3.58
C ARG A 58 -9.58 12.01 4.44
N GLY A 59 -9.59 11.80 5.76
CA GLY A 59 -10.39 12.56 6.71
C GLY A 59 -11.83 12.07 6.83
N ALA A 60 -12.14 10.84 6.41
CA ALA A 60 -13.41 10.21 6.73
C ALA A 60 -13.50 9.96 8.24
N ASP A 61 -14.67 10.23 8.82
CA ASP A 61 -14.89 10.05 10.25
C ASP A 61 -16.04 9.05 10.48
N VAL A 62 -15.69 7.87 11.00
CA VAL A 62 -16.68 6.83 11.31
C VAL A 62 -17.65 7.30 12.39
N ASP A 63 -17.29 8.28 13.23
CA ASP A 63 -18.20 8.82 14.22
C ASP A 63 -19.44 9.46 13.59
N ASN A 64 -19.39 9.88 12.32
CA ASN A 64 -20.54 10.44 11.62
C ASN A 64 -21.70 9.44 11.52
N ILE A 65 -21.42 8.16 11.24
CA ILE A 65 -22.47 7.13 11.21
C ILE A 65 -22.88 6.70 12.62
N LEU A 66 -21.93 6.65 13.55
CA LEU A 66 -22.20 6.27 14.94
C LEU A 66 -23.08 7.29 15.67
N ARG A 67 -22.94 8.58 15.35
CA ARG A 67 -23.70 9.69 15.97
C ARG A 67 -24.97 10.05 15.23
N PHE A 68 -25.34 9.33 14.17
CA PHE A 68 -26.48 9.67 13.33
C PHE A 68 -27.81 9.79 14.13
N GLU A 69 -28.06 8.90 15.08
CA GLU A 69 -29.25 8.96 15.94
C GLU A 69 -29.27 10.20 16.86
N GLN A 70 -28.09 10.68 17.27
CA GLN A 70 -27.93 11.86 18.11
C GLN A 70 -28.12 13.14 17.30
N ASP A 71 -27.60 13.17 16.08
CA ASP A 71 -27.66 14.33 15.18
C ASP A 71 -29.02 14.50 14.49
N PHE A 72 -29.73 13.40 14.26
CA PHE A 72 -31.08 13.39 13.69
C PHE A 72 -32.06 12.70 14.66
N PRO A 73 -32.52 13.41 15.71
CA PRO A 73 -33.48 12.85 16.67
C PRO A 73 -34.76 12.38 15.98
N GLY A 74 -35.15 11.13 16.24
CA GLY A 74 -36.30 10.48 15.61
C GLY A 74 -35.95 9.67 14.35
N ALA A 75 -34.66 9.55 13.99
CA ALA A 75 -34.22 8.64 12.95
C ALA A 75 -34.61 7.18 13.25
N LYS A 76 -35.10 6.47 12.23
CA LYS A 76 -35.37 5.03 12.31
C LYS A 76 -34.14 4.27 11.84
N VAL A 77 -33.51 3.50 12.72
CA VAL A 77 -32.40 2.61 12.36
C VAL A 77 -32.94 1.26 11.91
N ILE A 78 -32.52 0.84 10.71
CA ILE A 78 -32.84 -0.47 10.13
C ILE A 78 -31.53 -1.20 9.91
N ARG A 79 -31.38 -2.38 10.51
CA ARG A 79 -30.19 -3.22 10.35
C ARG A 79 -30.48 -4.31 9.33
N LEU A 80 -29.63 -4.37 8.30
CA LEU A 80 -29.67 -5.45 7.30
C LEU A 80 -28.64 -6.49 7.69
N GLU A 81 -29.10 -7.56 8.34
CA GLU A 81 -28.22 -8.62 8.89
C GLU A 81 -28.06 -9.82 7.94
N ARG A 82 -28.82 -9.85 6.84
CA ARG A 82 -28.73 -10.93 5.87
C ARG A 82 -27.74 -10.59 4.76
N ASN A 83 -26.71 -11.41 4.62
CA ASN A 83 -25.76 -11.37 3.51
C ASN A 83 -26.26 -12.27 2.37
N TYR A 84 -26.12 -11.79 1.14
CA TYR A 84 -26.52 -12.50 -0.10
C TYR A 84 -25.35 -12.68 -1.08
N ARG A 85 -24.13 -12.36 -0.65
CA ARG A 85 -22.94 -12.32 -1.52
C ARG A 85 -22.03 -13.52 -1.28
N SER A 86 -21.71 -13.77 -0.01
CA SER A 86 -20.60 -14.63 0.40
C SER A 86 -21.13 -15.90 1.08
N THR A 87 -20.44 -17.01 0.83
CA THR A 87 -20.67 -18.29 1.52
C THR A 87 -20.48 -18.19 3.04
N ALA A 88 -21.03 -19.15 3.78
CA ALA A 88 -21.02 -19.07 5.24
C ALA A 88 -19.63 -19.10 5.86
N ASN A 89 -18.67 -19.84 5.27
CA ASN A 89 -17.30 -19.87 5.77
C ASN A 89 -16.59 -18.52 5.60
N ILE A 90 -16.75 -17.87 4.44
CA ILE A 90 -16.17 -16.56 4.16
C ILE A 90 -16.75 -15.51 5.12
N LEU A 91 -18.08 -15.51 5.26
CA LEU A 91 -18.77 -14.57 6.14
C LEU A 91 -18.41 -14.82 7.62
N GLY A 92 -18.31 -16.08 8.03
CA GLY A 92 -17.91 -16.50 9.37
C GLY A 92 -16.53 -15.99 9.73
N ALA A 93 -15.54 -16.20 8.85
CA ALA A 93 -14.19 -15.69 9.03
C ALA A 93 -14.15 -14.16 9.12
N ALA A 94 -14.79 -13.46 8.18
CA ALA A 94 -14.81 -12.00 8.16
C ALA A 94 -15.51 -11.40 9.38
N SER A 95 -16.57 -12.04 9.88
CA SER A 95 -17.33 -11.60 11.05
C SER A 95 -16.53 -11.78 12.35
N HIS A 96 -15.77 -12.87 12.48
CA HIS A 96 -14.89 -13.07 13.64
C HIS A 96 -13.70 -12.12 13.64
N LEU A 97 -13.10 -11.89 12.46
CA LEU A 97 -12.03 -10.92 12.31
C LEU A 97 -12.51 -9.55 12.81
N ILE A 98 -13.61 -9.02 12.26
CA ILE A 98 -14.07 -7.67 12.60
C ILE A 98 -14.61 -7.54 14.03
N ALA A 99 -15.03 -8.65 14.66
CA ALA A 99 -15.51 -8.64 16.04
C ALA A 99 -14.46 -8.18 17.07
N ASN A 100 -13.17 -8.22 16.70
CA ASN A 100 -12.08 -7.73 17.54
C ASN A 100 -11.97 -6.19 17.59
N ASN A 101 -12.69 -5.45 16.74
CA ASN A 101 -12.82 -4.00 16.84
C ASN A 101 -13.76 -3.61 17.99
N LYS A 102 -13.34 -2.61 18.79
CA LYS A 102 -14.15 -2.11 19.92
C LYS A 102 -15.17 -1.07 19.49
N SER A 103 -14.82 -0.26 18.49
CA SER A 103 -15.63 0.87 18.03
C SER A 103 -16.56 0.46 16.89
N ARG A 104 -17.71 -0.15 17.22
CA ARG A 104 -18.69 -0.68 16.24
C ARG A 104 -20.15 -0.58 16.70
N LEU A 105 -21.10 -0.53 15.77
CA LEU A 105 -22.55 -0.52 16.03
C LEU A 105 -23.10 -1.88 16.49
N GLY A 106 -22.30 -2.94 16.38
CA GLY A 106 -22.64 -4.29 16.83
C GLY A 106 -23.75 -4.90 15.97
N LYS A 107 -23.35 -5.56 14.87
CA LYS A 107 -24.23 -6.32 13.98
C LYS A 107 -23.72 -7.75 13.79
N THR A 108 -24.63 -8.69 13.55
CA THR A 108 -24.27 -10.08 13.27
C THR A 108 -24.78 -10.44 11.89
N LEU A 109 -23.87 -10.50 10.92
CA LEU A 109 -24.23 -10.92 9.57
C LEU A 109 -24.49 -12.43 9.55
N ARG A 110 -25.54 -12.84 8.84
CA ARG A 110 -25.92 -14.25 8.64
C ARG A 110 -26.14 -14.48 7.14
N THR A 111 -25.77 -15.66 6.66
CA THR A 111 -26.11 -16.11 5.31
C THR A 111 -26.98 -17.36 5.38
N GLU A 112 -27.84 -17.53 4.37
CA GLU A 112 -28.63 -18.74 4.15
C GLU A 112 -27.98 -19.65 3.10
N ASP A 113 -26.85 -19.22 2.51
CA ASP A 113 -26.10 -20.01 1.55
C ASP A 113 -25.39 -21.19 2.22
N GLU A 114 -25.02 -22.19 1.40
CA GLU A 114 -24.21 -23.30 1.87
C GLU A 114 -22.87 -22.82 2.44
N PRO A 115 -22.24 -23.60 3.35
CA PRO A 115 -20.97 -23.21 3.95
C PRO A 115 -19.88 -22.86 2.94
N GLY A 116 -19.91 -23.50 1.77
CA GLY A 116 -18.91 -23.33 0.72
C GLY A 116 -17.58 -23.97 1.08
N GLU A 117 -16.55 -23.66 0.30
CA GLU A 117 -15.17 -24.05 0.58
C GLU A 117 -14.64 -23.27 1.79
N LYS A 118 -13.67 -23.84 2.52
CA LYS A 118 -12.95 -23.11 3.57
C LYS A 118 -12.01 -22.08 2.95
N ILE A 119 -11.66 -21.04 3.71
CA ILE A 119 -10.64 -20.09 3.29
C ILE A 119 -9.29 -20.81 3.31
N LYS A 120 -8.63 -20.87 2.16
CA LYS A 120 -7.27 -21.44 2.07
C LYS A 120 -6.27 -20.43 2.60
N VAL A 121 -5.37 -20.85 3.48
CA VAL A 121 -4.22 -20.06 3.94
C VAL A 121 -2.95 -20.76 3.51
N ILE A 122 -2.17 -20.11 2.65
CA ILE A 122 -0.98 -20.69 2.03
C ILE A 122 0.26 -19.96 2.53
N GLU A 123 1.22 -20.71 3.07
CA GLU A 123 2.56 -20.21 3.37
C GLU A 123 3.47 -20.41 2.15
N THR A 124 4.20 -19.35 1.76
CA THR A 124 5.23 -19.43 0.72
C THR A 124 6.58 -18.97 1.24
N TRP A 125 7.66 -19.42 0.60
CA TRP A 125 9.02 -19.02 1.00
C TRP A 125 9.28 -17.54 0.72
N ASP A 126 8.94 -17.11 -0.49
CA ASP A 126 9.10 -15.73 -0.93
C ASP A 126 7.92 -15.24 -1.77
N SER A 127 7.98 -13.96 -2.12
CA SER A 127 6.96 -13.28 -2.91
C SER A 127 6.92 -13.77 -4.37
N GLY A 128 8.03 -14.29 -4.89
CA GLY A 128 8.07 -14.92 -6.20
C GLY A 128 7.38 -16.28 -6.22
N GLU A 129 7.51 -17.09 -5.15
CA GLU A 129 6.72 -18.29 -4.93
C GLU A 129 5.24 -17.98 -4.73
N GLU A 130 4.91 -16.93 -3.97
CA GLU A 130 3.53 -16.45 -3.82
C GLU A 130 2.89 -16.14 -5.18
N ALA A 131 3.58 -15.40 -6.04
CA ALA A 131 3.11 -15.10 -7.39
C ALA A 131 2.98 -16.36 -8.26
N ARG A 132 3.91 -17.32 -8.14
CA ARG A 132 3.86 -18.60 -8.87
C ARG A 132 2.64 -19.44 -8.46
N GLN A 133 2.42 -19.62 -7.16
CA GLN A 133 1.28 -20.34 -6.60
C GLN A 133 -0.05 -19.71 -7.04
N ILE A 134 -0.18 -18.38 -6.99
CA ILE A 134 -1.37 -17.67 -7.46
C ILE A 134 -1.58 -17.90 -8.96
N GLY A 135 -0.53 -17.79 -9.78
CA GLY A 135 -0.61 -18.05 -11.22
C GLY A 135 -1.06 -19.48 -11.53
N GLU A 136 -0.52 -20.47 -10.81
CA GLU A 136 -0.86 -21.88 -10.99
C GLU A 136 -2.31 -22.19 -10.57
N GLU A 137 -2.80 -21.63 -9.47
CA GLU A 137 -4.21 -21.79 -9.05
C GLU A 137 -5.16 -21.14 -10.07
N ILE A 138 -4.80 -19.98 -10.63
CA ILE A 138 -5.59 -19.32 -11.68
C ILE A 138 -5.62 -20.17 -12.96
N GLU A 139 -4.48 -20.72 -13.41
CA GLU A 139 -4.47 -21.63 -14.57
C GLU A 139 -5.34 -22.87 -14.32
N GLN A 140 -5.33 -23.43 -13.10
CA GLN A 140 -6.20 -24.54 -12.74
C GLN A 140 -7.69 -24.16 -12.80
N LEU A 141 -8.05 -22.97 -12.30
CA LEU A 141 -9.41 -22.45 -12.39
C LEU A 141 -9.82 -22.19 -13.86
N GLN A 142 -8.91 -21.70 -14.68
CA GLN A 142 -9.14 -21.50 -16.11
C GLN A 142 -9.36 -22.84 -16.84
N ARG A 143 -8.60 -23.89 -16.50
CA ARG A 143 -8.82 -25.27 -17.01
C ARG A 143 -10.18 -25.83 -16.60
N LYS A 144 -10.70 -25.42 -15.43
CA LYS A 144 -12.06 -25.71 -14.96
C LYS A 144 -13.14 -24.79 -15.57
N GLN A 145 -12.78 -23.97 -16.56
CA GLN A 145 -13.66 -23.02 -17.26
C GLN A 145 -14.24 -21.90 -16.39
N HIS A 146 -13.56 -21.51 -15.30
CA HIS A 146 -13.87 -20.26 -14.61
C HIS A 146 -13.42 -19.07 -15.46
N LYS A 147 -14.24 -18.02 -15.50
CA LYS A 147 -13.89 -16.77 -16.17
C LYS A 147 -12.83 -16.02 -15.37
N LEU A 148 -11.83 -15.49 -16.06
CA LEU A 148 -10.77 -14.70 -15.44
C LEU A 148 -11.30 -13.37 -14.87
N SER A 149 -12.34 -12.81 -15.49
CA SER A 149 -13.03 -11.60 -15.04
C SER A 149 -13.73 -11.74 -13.69
N ASP A 150 -14.06 -12.96 -13.27
CA ASP A 150 -14.64 -13.26 -11.95
C ASP A 150 -13.55 -13.55 -10.89
N ILE A 151 -12.27 -13.40 -11.26
CA ILE A 151 -11.12 -13.56 -10.38
C ILE A 151 -10.52 -12.18 -10.07
N ALA A 152 -10.24 -11.94 -8.79
CA ALA A 152 -9.51 -10.75 -8.36
C ALA A 152 -8.35 -11.08 -7.43
N ILE A 153 -7.31 -10.25 -7.49
CA ILE A 153 -6.16 -10.26 -6.60
C ILE A 153 -6.09 -8.91 -5.91
N LEU A 154 -6.22 -8.92 -4.59
CA LEU A 154 -6.34 -7.73 -3.77
C LEU A 154 -5.09 -7.56 -2.93
N VAL A 155 -4.25 -6.59 -3.30
CA VAL A 155 -3.01 -6.26 -2.58
C VAL A 155 -3.22 -5.08 -1.62
N ARG A 156 -2.40 -4.98 -0.57
CA ARG A 156 -2.44 -3.80 0.31
C ARG A 156 -1.76 -2.59 -0.30
N ALA A 157 -0.65 -2.81 -0.99
CA ALA A 157 0.20 -1.77 -1.53
C ALA A 157 0.59 -2.08 -2.98
N SER A 158 0.71 -1.03 -3.79
CA SER A 158 0.97 -1.15 -5.23
C SER A 158 2.31 -1.81 -5.57
N PHE A 159 3.29 -1.80 -4.66
CA PHE A 159 4.57 -2.48 -4.91
C PHE A 159 4.41 -4.01 -5.02
N GLN A 160 3.41 -4.60 -4.35
CA GLN A 160 3.14 -6.04 -4.40
C GLN A 160 2.63 -6.49 -5.78
N MET A 161 2.06 -5.57 -6.58
CA MET A 161 1.49 -5.90 -7.89
C MET A 161 2.58 -6.37 -8.87
N ARG A 162 3.81 -5.85 -8.75
CA ARG A 162 4.86 -6.06 -9.73
C ARG A 162 5.17 -7.54 -9.97
N GLU A 163 5.44 -8.29 -8.91
CA GLU A 163 5.85 -9.70 -9.05
C GLU A 163 4.70 -10.57 -9.62
N LEU A 164 3.46 -10.19 -9.31
CA LEU A 164 2.27 -10.80 -9.92
C LEU A 164 2.19 -10.47 -11.41
N GLU A 165 2.36 -9.19 -11.78
CA GLU A 165 2.38 -8.75 -13.18
C GLU A 165 3.47 -9.48 -13.98
N GLU A 166 4.71 -9.56 -13.46
CA GLU A 166 5.82 -10.29 -14.09
C GLU A 166 5.50 -11.78 -14.30
N ARG A 167 4.90 -12.42 -13.29
CA ARG A 167 4.49 -13.83 -13.41
C ARG A 167 3.41 -14.02 -14.46
N PHE A 168 2.38 -13.17 -14.49
CA PHE A 168 1.29 -13.28 -15.47
C PHE A 168 1.77 -13.07 -16.88
N VAL A 169 2.68 -12.12 -17.09
CA VAL A 169 3.34 -11.94 -18.39
C VAL A 169 4.08 -13.22 -18.79
N THR A 170 4.87 -13.79 -17.88
CA THR A 170 5.64 -15.02 -18.16
C THR A 170 4.72 -16.19 -18.53
N LEU A 171 3.53 -16.27 -17.92
CA LEU A 171 2.51 -17.27 -18.22
C LEU A 171 1.64 -16.94 -19.45
N GLY A 172 1.74 -15.73 -19.99
CA GLY A 172 0.80 -15.23 -21.01
C GLY A 172 -0.64 -15.08 -20.49
N LEU A 173 -0.80 -14.89 -19.18
CA LEU A 173 -2.08 -14.78 -18.49
C LEU A 173 -2.62 -13.34 -18.60
N PRO A 174 -3.82 -13.12 -19.19
CA PRO A 174 -4.39 -11.78 -19.31
C PRO A 174 -4.78 -11.20 -17.95
N TYR A 175 -4.31 -9.99 -17.65
CA TYR A 175 -4.65 -9.27 -16.41
C TYR A 175 -4.94 -7.80 -16.68
N ARG A 176 -5.70 -7.18 -15.77
CA ARG A 176 -6.00 -5.74 -15.78
C ARG A 176 -5.73 -5.14 -14.40
N VAL A 177 -5.10 -3.96 -14.37
CA VAL A 177 -4.83 -3.22 -13.13
C VAL A 177 -5.91 -2.16 -12.91
N ILE A 178 -6.62 -2.22 -11.77
CA ILE A 178 -7.65 -1.23 -11.41
C ILE A 178 -7.11 -0.26 -10.36
N GLY A 179 -7.28 1.04 -10.60
CA GLY A 179 -6.85 2.10 -9.68
C GLY A 179 -5.54 2.82 -10.06
N GLY A 180 -4.99 2.56 -11.25
CA GLY A 180 -3.84 3.27 -11.80
C GLY A 180 -3.35 2.65 -13.10
N PRO A 181 -2.46 3.34 -13.86
CA PRO A 181 -1.82 2.73 -15.03
C PRO A 181 -0.97 1.53 -14.60
N ARG A 182 -0.86 0.53 -15.48
CA ARG A 182 0.05 -0.63 -15.28
C ARG A 182 1.47 -0.15 -15.05
N PHE A 183 2.32 -0.97 -14.43
CA PHE A 183 3.69 -0.55 -14.09
C PHE A 183 4.43 0.08 -15.28
N TYR A 184 4.42 -0.58 -16.44
CA TYR A 184 5.07 -0.09 -17.65
C TYR A 184 4.35 1.06 -18.38
N GLU A 185 3.11 1.36 -18.00
CA GLU A 185 2.33 2.47 -18.56
C GLU A 185 2.48 3.77 -17.77
N ARG A 186 3.04 3.71 -16.55
CA ARG A 186 3.31 4.88 -15.72
C ARG A 186 4.19 5.86 -16.47
N GLN A 187 3.90 7.16 -16.33
CA GLN A 187 4.61 8.21 -17.06
C GLN A 187 6.11 8.08 -16.87
N GLU A 188 6.54 7.91 -15.63
CA GLU A 188 7.95 7.88 -15.30
C GLU A 188 8.69 6.70 -15.91
N ILE A 189 8.00 5.56 -16.02
CA ILE A 189 8.50 4.33 -16.61
C ILE A 189 8.50 4.43 -18.13
N ARG A 190 7.44 4.95 -18.76
CA ARG A 190 7.38 5.14 -20.21
C ARG A 190 8.48 6.08 -20.72
N ASP A 191 8.78 7.14 -19.97
CA ASP A 191 9.86 8.07 -20.31
C ASP A 191 11.23 7.38 -20.19
N ALA A 192 11.47 6.62 -19.11
CA ALA A 192 12.69 5.83 -18.95
C ALA A 192 12.87 4.78 -20.07
N LEU A 193 11.81 4.04 -20.40
CA LEU A 193 11.80 3.09 -21.50
C LEU A 193 12.08 3.75 -22.85
N ALA A 194 11.58 4.97 -23.07
CA ALA A 194 11.87 5.71 -24.30
C ALA A 194 13.36 6.09 -24.41
N TYR A 195 14.03 6.46 -23.32
CA TYR A 195 15.50 6.63 -23.32
C TYR A 195 16.21 5.34 -23.75
N PHE A 196 15.83 4.21 -23.15
CA PHE A 196 16.44 2.91 -23.47
C PHE A 196 16.19 2.49 -24.92
N ARG A 197 14.97 2.73 -25.44
CA ARG A 197 14.61 2.47 -26.84
C ARG A 197 15.45 3.28 -27.81
N VAL A 198 15.70 4.56 -27.57
CA VAL A 198 16.56 5.38 -28.45
C VAL A 198 18.01 4.90 -28.44
N ILE A 199 18.51 4.41 -27.30
CA ILE A 199 19.87 3.87 -27.17
C ILE A 199 20.03 2.57 -27.97
N VAL A 200 19.05 1.67 -27.87
CA VAL A 200 19.03 0.36 -28.57
C VAL A 200 18.69 0.53 -30.06
N SER A 201 17.75 1.41 -30.37
CA SER A 201 17.26 1.71 -31.73
C SER A 201 17.25 3.22 -31.97
N PRO A 202 18.35 3.79 -32.50
CA PRO A 202 18.45 5.22 -32.85
C PRO A 202 17.42 5.68 -33.91
N ALA A 203 16.79 4.74 -34.62
CA ALA A 203 15.76 5.01 -35.61
C ALA A 203 14.37 5.29 -34.99
N ASP A 204 14.20 5.06 -33.69
CA ASP A 204 12.93 5.20 -32.98
C ASP A 204 12.56 6.67 -32.72
N GLY A 205 12.03 7.33 -33.76
CA GLY A 205 11.66 8.74 -33.71
C GLY A 205 10.58 9.07 -32.67
N LEU A 206 9.64 8.14 -32.43
CA LEU A 206 8.56 8.33 -31.46
C LEU A 206 9.09 8.31 -30.02
N ALA A 207 10.01 7.39 -29.72
CA ALA A 207 10.68 7.38 -28.42
C ALA A 207 11.50 8.65 -28.21
N PHE A 208 12.25 9.11 -29.23
CA PHE A 208 13.02 10.34 -29.15
C PHE A 208 12.15 11.58 -28.93
N GLU A 209 11.08 11.74 -29.70
CA GLU A 209 10.11 12.83 -29.57
C GLU A 209 9.53 12.94 -28.15
N ARG A 210 9.25 11.79 -27.51
CA ARG A 210 8.73 11.75 -26.14
C ARG A 210 9.71 12.35 -25.11
N ILE A 211 11.01 12.08 -25.24
CA ILE A 211 12.01 12.38 -24.20
C ILE A 211 12.89 13.58 -24.50
N VAL A 212 12.85 14.11 -25.72
CA VAL A 212 13.73 15.19 -26.20
C VAL A 212 13.70 16.39 -25.26
N ASN A 213 12.52 16.75 -24.75
CA ASN A 213 12.33 17.86 -23.81
C ASN A 213 11.90 17.42 -22.39
N VAL A 214 12.20 16.17 -22.01
CA VAL A 214 11.93 15.62 -20.67
C VAL A 214 13.24 15.06 -20.09
N PRO A 215 13.87 15.71 -19.08
CA PRO A 215 13.49 16.96 -18.42
C PRO A 215 13.51 18.19 -19.35
N LYS A 216 12.89 19.30 -18.90
CA LYS A 216 12.78 20.51 -19.72
C LYS A 216 14.15 21.07 -20.11
N ARG A 217 14.44 21.04 -21.42
CA ARG A 217 15.67 21.54 -22.06
C ARG A 217 15.48 22.83 -22.85
N GLY A 218 14.25 23.35 -22.87
CA GLY A 218 13.91 24.54 -23.65
C GLY A 218 13.74 24.25 -25.14
N LEU A 219 13.47 22.99 -25.49
CA LEU A 219 13.13 22.56 -26.85
C LEU A 219 11.61 22.63 -26.99
N GLY A 220 11.12 23.73 -27.55
CA GLY A 220 9.67 23.95 -27.74
C GLY A 220 9.14 23.39 -29.06
N ASP A 221 7.83 23.54 -29.28
CA ASP A 221 7.13 23.00 -30.45
C ASP A 221 7.73 23.45 -31.79
N THR A 222 8.24 24.70 -31.86
CA THR A 222 8.92 25.21 -33.06
C THR A 222 10.17 24.42 -33.41
N THR A 223 10.94 23.99 -32.40
CA THR A 223 12.14 23.18 -32.63
C THR A 223 11.75 21.78 -33.09
N MET A 224 10.72 21.19 -32.47
CA MET A 224 10.20 19.89 -32.89
C MET A 224 9.69 19.90 -34.32
N GLN A 225 8.94 20.94 -34.72
CA GLN A 225 8.45 21.07 -36.08
C GLN A 225 9.59 21.16 -37.10
N MET A 226 10.65 21.92 -36.81
CA MET A 226 11.85 21.95 -37.66
C MET A 226 12.52 20.58 -37.80
N LEU A 227 12.60 19.82 -36.71
CA LEU A 227 13.14 18.45 -36.74
C LEU A 227 12.30 17.53 -37.64
N HIS A 228 10.97 17.56 -37.50
CA HIS A 228 10.06 16.76 -38.32
C HIS A 228 10.11 17.16 -39.79
N ASP A 229 10.15 18.46 -40.10
CA ASP A 229 10.22 18.96 -41.47
C ASP A 229 11.51 18.48 -42.15
N TYR A 230 12.66 18.58 -41.46
CA TYR A 230 13.94 18.10 -41.98
C TYR A 230 13.96 16.57 -42.13
N ALA A 231 13.48 15.83 -41.11
CA ALA A 231 13.41 14.38 -41.13
C ALA A 231 12.57 13.88 -42.32
N ARG A 232 11.43 14.51 -42.57
CA ARG A 232 10.52 14.17 -43.67
C ARG A 232 11.09 14.53 -45.04
N GLN A 233 11.74 15.69 -45.18
CA GLN A 233 12.32 16.12 -46.45
C GLN A 233 13.51 15.27 -46.89
N ASN A 234 14.30 14.77 -45.93
CA ASN A 234 15.52 14.03 -46.20
C ASN A 234 15.38 12.52 -45.98
N GLU A 235 14.18 12.03 -45.60
CA GLU A 235 13.88 10.62 -45.31
C GLU A 235 14.84 10.00 -44.26
N VAL A 236 15.20 10.79 -43.25
CA VAL A 236 16.09 10.36 -42.16
C VAL A 236 15.35 10.25 -40.83
N PRO A 237 15.77 9.37 -39.90
CA PRO A 237 15.21 9.31 -38.56
C PRO A 237 15.35 10.63 -37.79
N LEU A 238 14.45 10.85 -36.82
CA LEU A 238 14.35 12.12 -36.09
C LEU A 238 15.64 12.48 -35.32
N LEU A 239 16.34 11.48 -34.77
CA LEU A 239 17.62 11.69 -34.08
C LEU A 239 18.73 12.15 -35.06
N GLU A 240 18.72 11.64 -36.30
CA GLU A 240 19.69 12.04 -37.31
C GLU A 240 19.38 13.44 -37.87
N ALA A 241 18.10 13.77 -38.06
CA ALA A 241 17.67 15.14 -38.33
C ALA A 241 18.16 16.11 -37.25
N ALA A 242 18.03 15.71 -35.98
CA ALA A 242 18.51 16.48 -34.84
C ALA A 242 20.04 16.66 -34.86
N ARG A 243 20.79 15.62 -35.24
CA ARG A 243 22.25 15.68 -35.39
C ARG A 243 22.68 16.70 -36.41
N VAL A 244 22.08 16.67 -37.60
CA VAL A 244 22.41 17.61 -38.67
C VAL A 244 22.03 19.03 -38.26
N LEU A 245 20.80 19.26 -37.82
CA LEU A 245 20.33 20.60 -37.45
C LEU A 245 21.09 21.18 -36.25
N SER A 246 21.56 20.36 -35.30
CA SER A 246 22.39 20.83 -34.19
C SER A 246 23.78 21.35 -34.63
N SER A 247 24.20 20.98 -35.84
CA SER A 247 25.46 21.36 -36.48
C SER A 247 25.31 22.54 -37.44
N THR A 248 24.09 22.91 -37.82
CA THR A 248 23.80 24.09 -38.65
C THR A 248 23.47 25.33 -37.79
N ASP A 249 23.35 26.48 -38.43
CA ASP A 249 22.96 27.75 -37.80
C ASP A 249 21.45 28.05 -37.97
N ASP A 250 20.66 27.07 -38.39
CA ASP A 250 19.21 27.23 -38.62
C ASP A 250 18.41 27.38 -37.31
N MET A 251 18.98 26.98 -36.17
CA MET A 251 18.36 27.05 -34.85
C MET A 251 18.99 28.10 -33.94
N LYS A 252 18.16 28.66 -33.04
CA LYS A 252 18.62 29.58 -31.99
C LYS A 252 19.73 28.93 -31.13
N PRO A 253 20.70 29.70 -30.60
CA PRO A 253 21.86 29.15 -29.88
C PRO A 253 21.51 28.23 -28.70
N LYS A 254 20.51 28.59 -27.89
CA LYS A 254 20.14 27.82 -26.68
C LYS A 254 19.51 26.45 -27.00
N PRO A 255 18.45 26.34 -27.84
CA PRO A 255 17.95 25.04 -28.30
C PRO A 255 19.01 24.20 -29.01
N ARG A 256 19.85 24.81 -29.84
CA ARG A 256 20.92 24.12 -30.56
C ARG A 256 21.96 23.50 -29.63
N GLY A 257 22.41 24.24 -28.61
CA GLY A 257 23.32 23.71 -27.60
C GLY A 257 22.71 22.54 -26.83
N ALA A 258 21.49 22.71 -26.33
CA ALA A 258 20.79 21.66 -25.58
C ALA A 258 20.58 20.38 -26.41
N LEU A 259 20.27 20.51 -27.70
CA LEU A 259 20.11 19.37 -28.60
C LEU A 259 21.45 18.67 -28.87
N ARG A 260 22.52 19.44 -29.08
CA ARG A 260 23.88 18.91 -29.28
C ARG A 260 24.35 18.10 -28.07
N ASP A 261 24.16 18.62 -26.87
CA ASP A 261 24.56 17.95 -25.63
C ASP A 261 23.76 16.65 -25.42
N LEU A 262 22.47 16.67 -25.74
CA LEU A 262 21.62 15.47 -25.67
C LEU A 262 22.08 14.38 -26.65
N ILE A 263 22.39 14.76 -27.90
CA ILE A 263 22.85 13.82 -28.92
C ILE A 263 24.21 13.23 -28.56
N ALA A 264 25.13 14.06 -28.05
CA ALA A 264 26.43 13.59 -27.59
C ALA A 264 26.30 12.56 -26.46
N SER A 265 25.31 12.73 -25.57
CA SER A 265 24.99 11.75 -24.54
C SER A 265 24.44 10.45 -25.13
N PHE A 266 23.51 10.50 -26.08
CA PHE A 266 23.01 9.29 -26.76
C PHE A 266 24.12 8.53 -27.49
N ASP A 267 25.01 9.22 -28.19
CA ASP A 267 26.15 8.59 -28.87
C ASP A 267 27.08 7.87 -27.89
N ARG A 268 27.31 8.47 -26.72
CA ARG A 268 28.13 7.89 -25.66
C ARG A 268 27.44 6.68 -25.04
N TRP A 269 26.16 6.77 -24.69
CA TRP A 269 25.41 5.65 -24.11
C TRP A 269 25.28 4.48 -25.07
N SER A 270 25.03 4.75 -26.36
CA SER A 270 24.97 3.71 -27.40
C SER A 270 26.31 2.98 -27.56
N LYS A 271 27.44 3.69 -27.48
CA LYS A 271 28.79 3.07 -27.46
C LYS A 271 29.07 2.25 -26.21
N GLN A 272 28.44 2.56 -25.08
CA GLN A 272 28.60 1.84 -23.82
C GLN A 272 27.75 0.58 -23.73
N LEU A 273 26.68 0.48 -24.51
CA LEU A 273 25.72 -0.64 -24.55
C LEU A 273 26.38 -2.04 -24.59
N PRO A 274 27.42 -2.31 -25.41
CA PRO A 274 28.07 -3.63 -25.42
C PRO A 274 29.13 -3.83 -24.32
N THR A 275 29.52 -2.77 -23.61
CA THR A 275 30.67 -2.79 -22.68
C THR A 275 30.30 -2.78 -21.20
N ILE A 276 29.15 -2.20 -20.86
CA ILE A 276 28.68 -2.02 -19.49
C ILE A 276 27.44 -2.89 -19.28
N PRO A 277 27.27 -3.53 -18.11
CA PRO A 277 26.02 -4.21 -17.77
C PRO A 277 24.82 -3.28 -17.98
N HIS A 278 23.75 -3.79 -18.61
CA HIS A 278 22.57 -2.99 -18.99
C HIS A 278 21.87 -2.33 -17.80
N THR A 279 21.91 -2.94 -16.61
CA THR A 279 21.37 -2.35 -15.36
C THR A 279 22.18 -1.15 -14.89
N GLU A 280 23.50 -1.18 -15.06
CA GLU A 280 24.38 -0.06 -14.74
C GLU A 280 24.24 1.06 -15.77
N LEU A 281 24.20 0.72 -17.06
CA LEU A 281 23.92 1.69 -18.11
C LEU A 281 22.57 2.38 -17.91
N ALA A 282 21.53 1.63 -17.52
CA ALA A 282 20.23 2.22 -17.20
C ALA A 282 20.31 3.27 -16.09
N ARG A 283 21.07 3.01 -15.01
CA ARG A 283 21.31 4.00 -13.93
C ARG A 283 22.04 5.23 -14.46
N ILE A 284 23.11 5.04 -15.23
CA ILE A 284 23.89 6.14 -15.83
C ILE A 284 22.98 7.02 -16.69
N VAL A 285 22.16 6.43 -17.55
CA VAL A 285 21.25 7.15 -18.44
C VAL A 285 20.23 7.97 -17.65
N LEU A 286 19.60 7.39 -16.62
CA LEU A 286 18.60 8.09 -15.81
C LEU A 286 19.19 9.27 -15.01
N ASP A 287 20.43 9.12 -14.54
CA ASP A 287 21.13 10.17 -13.79
C ASP A 287 21.71 11.24 -14.72
N GLU A 288 22.49 10.88 -15.75
CA GLU A 288 23.13 11.82 -16.67
C GLU A 288 22.14 12.58 -17.56
N SER A 289 20.96 12.00 -17.85
CA SER A 289 19.88 12.72 -18.56
C SER A 289 19.25 13.83 -17.71
N GLY A 290 19.51 13.85 -16.41
CA GLY A 290 18.87 14.72 -15.42
C GLY A 290 17.47 14.22 -15.00
N TYR A 291 17.06 13.04 -15.45
CA TYR A 291 15.70 12.54 -15.24
C TYR A 291 15.43 12.15 -13.78
N THR A 292 16.39 11.47 -13.14
CA THR A 292 16.34 11.23 -11.68
C THR A 292 16.29 12.53 -10.89
N GLU A 293 17.09 13.53 -11.30
CA GLU A 293 17.18 14.82 -10.62
C GLU A 293 15.87 15.63 -10.73
N MET A 294 15.22 15.58 -11.90
CA MET A 294 13.92 16.20 -12.12
C MET A 294 12.88 15.74 -11.09
N TRP A 295 12.80 14.42 -10.83
CA TRP A 295 11.89 13.87 -9.83
C TRP A 295 12.33 14.13 -8.39
N LYS A 296 13.64 14.18 -8.10
CA LYS A 296 14.16 14.58 -6.78
C LYS A 296 13.79 16.02 -6.42
N ASN A 297 13.77 16.91 -7.41
CA ASN A 297 13.43 18.32 -7.21
C ASN A 297 11.92 18.60 -7.20
N ASP A 298 11.09 17.61 -7.52
CA ASP A 298 9.64 17.73 -7.44
C ASP A 298 9.17 17.64 -5.98
N LYS A 299 8.41 18.65 -5.52
CA LYS A 299 7.86 18.73 -4.16
C LYS A 299 6.48 18.07 -4.03
N SER A 300 5.98 17.45 -5.09
CA SER A 300 4.71 16.74 -5.05
C SER A 300 4.78 15.51 -4.15
N ALA A 301 3.69 15.17 -3.47
CA ALA A 301 3.61 13.97 -2.62
C ALA A 301 3.85 12.67 -3.40
N GLN A 302 3.70 12.69 -4.73
CA GLN A 302 3.91 11.53 -5.61
C GLN A 302 5.37 11.35 -6.04
N ALA A 303 6.22 12.36 -5.90
CA ALA A 303 7.59 12.34 -6.42
C ALA A 303 8.44 11.21 -5.81
N ALA A 304 8.29 10.97 -4.51
CA ALA A 304 8.98 9.88 -3.81
C ALA A 304 8.62 8.51 -4.41
N GLY A 305 7.34 8.27 -4.72
CA GLY A 305 6.88 7.03 -5.34
C GLY A 305 7.39 6.87 -6.78
N ARG A 306 7.52 7.96 -7.55
CA ARG A 306 8.08 7.90 -8.92
C ARG A 306 9.56 7.50 -8.91
N LEU A 307 10.33 8.02 -7.96
CA LEU A 307 11.74 7.64 -7.78
C LEU A 307 11.89 6.17 -7.37
N GLU A 308 10.98 5.68 -6.52
CA GLU A 308 10.93 4.26 -6.15
C GLU A 308 10.63 3.40 -7.37
N ASN A 309 9.65 3.78 -8.19
CA ASN A 309 9.31 3.09 -9.44
C ASN A 309 10.50 3.01 -10.41
N LEU A 310 11.31 4.06 -10.53
CA LEU A 310 12.51 4.05 -11.38
C LEU A 310 13.62 3.13 -10.86
N LYS A 311 13.84 3.08 -9.55
CA LYS A 311 14.77 2.11 -8.95
C LYS A 311 14.30 0.68 -9.22
N GLU A 312 13.00 0.48 -9.12
CA GLU A 312 12.36 -0.80 -9.34
C GLU A 312 12.45 -1.24 -10.81
N LEU A 313 12.32 -0.32 -11.77
CA LEU A 313 12.58 -0.57 -13.19
C LEU A 313 14.01 -1.04 -13.44
N VAL A 314 15.01 -0.36 -12.88
CA VAL A 314 16.41 -0.78 -13.04
C VAL A 314 16.63 -2.19 -12.47
N ARG A 315 15.98 -2.49 -11.36
CA ARG A 315 16.03 -3.80 -10.74
C ARG A 315 15.37 -4.88 -11.59
N SER A 316 14.25 -4.60 -12.25
CA SER A 316 13.58 -5.58 -13.13
C SER A 316 14.45 -6.00 -14.30
N MET A 317 15.33 -5.10 -14.75
CA MET A 317 16.28 -5.41 -15.80
C MET A 317 17.31 -6.49 -15.40
N GLU A 318 17.57 -6.72 -14.10
CA GLU A 318 18.56 -7.72 -13.62
C GLU A 318 18.25 -9.15 -14.09
N GLN A 319 16.99 -9.48 -14.32
CA GLN A 319 16.55 -10.81 -14.76
C GLN A 319 16.84 -11.09 -16.24
N PHE A 320 17.20 -10.06 -17.02
CA PHE A 320 17.40 -10.14 -18.46
C PHE A 320 18.90 -10.07 -18.79
N GLU A 321 19.31 -10.73 -19.88
CA GLU A 321 20.72 -10.75 -20.28
C GLU A 321 21.23 -9.40 -20.80
N ASN A 322 20.36 -8.62 -21.44
CA ASN A 322 20.71 -7.33 -22.04
C ASN A 322 19.48 -6.40 -22.14
N MET A 323 19.73 -5.12 -22.45
CA MET A 323 18.68 -4.10 -22.57
C MET A 323 17.67 -4.40 -23.68
N GLN A 324 18.10 -5.03 -24.77
CA GLN A 324 17.24 -5.34 -25.91
C GLN A 324 16.20 -6.43 -25.54
N GLY A 325 16.65 -7.54 -24.94
CA GLY A 325 15.74 -8.61 -24.49
C GLY A 325 14.72 -8.12 -23.45
N PHE A 326 15.13 -7.19 -22.58
CA PHE A 326 14.19 -6.53 -21.67
C PHE A 326 13.12 -5.72 -22.43
N LEU A 327 13.52 -4.89 -23.40
CA LEU A 327 12.57 -4.08 -24.17
C LEU A 327 11.62 -4.93 -25.03
N GLU A 328 12.10 -6.04 -25.59
CA GLU A 328 11.28 -7.01 -26.33
C GLU A 328 10.21 -7.63 -25.42
N HIS A 329 10.59 -8.05 -24.21
CA HIS A 329 9.65 -8.55 -23.22
C HIS A 329 8.59 -7.50 -22.86
N VAL A 330 9.01 -6.25 -22.58
CA VAL A 330 8.09 -5.15 -22.26
C VAL A 330 7.11 -4.87 -23.40
N SER A 331 7.55 -4.93 -24.67
CA SER A 331 6.66 -4.75 -25.83
C SER A 331 5.57 -5.82 -25.87
N LEU A 332 5.93 -7.09 -25.67
CA LEU A 332 4.97 -8.21 -25.64
C LEU A 332 3.93 -8.04 -24.52
N VAL A 333 4.35 -7.57 -23.35
CA VAL A 333 3.44 -7.27 -22.22
C VAL A 333 2.40 -6.21 -22.60
N MET A 334 2.84 -5.16 -23.30
CA MET A 334 1.96 -4.06 -23.69
C MET A 334 0.96 -4.50 -24.77
N ASP A 335 1.42 -5.24 -25.78
CA ASP A 335 0.63 -5.63 -26.95
C ASP A 335 -0.51 -6.62 -26.62
N THR A 336 -0.32 -7.48 -25.60
CA THR A 336 -1.29 -8.54 -25.26
C THR A 336 -2.65 -8.00 -24.78
N ILE A 337 -2.78 -6.70 -24.51
CA ILE A 337 -3.86 -6.13 -23.68
C ILE A 337 -4.58 -4.93 -24.34
N GLU A 338 -4.10 -4.37 -25.46
CA GLU A 338 -4.81 -3.30 -26.18
C GLU A 338 -6.07 -3.78 -26.96
N GLY A 339 -6.31 -5.09 -27.02
CA GLY A 339 -7.56 -5.67 -27.51
C GLY A 339 -8.68 -5.59 -26.47
N GLY A 340 -9.74 -4.83 -26.75
CA GLY A 340 -10.91 -4.72 -25.87
C GLY A 340 -11.61 -6.05 -25.57
N ASP A 341 -12.24 -6.11 -24.40
CA ASP A 341 -13.08 -7.21 -23.85
C ASP A 341 -12.39 -8.57 -23.69
N VAL A 342 -11.08 -8.58 -23.43
CA VAL A 342 -10.37 -9.82 -23.05
C VAL A 342 -10.74 -10.19 -21.61
N ASP A 343 -11.25 -11.42 -21.45
CA ASP A 343 -11.44 -12.05 -20.14
C ASP A 343 -10.08 -12.07 -19.41
N ALA A 344 -9.98 -11.32 -18.32
CA ALA A 344 -8.69 -11.02 -17.68
C ALA A 344 -8.86 -10.88 -16.17
N VAL A 345 -7.82 -11.29 -15.43
CA VAL A 345 -7.80 -11.23 -13.96
C VAL A 345 -7.70 -9.80 -13.47
N ASN A 346 -8.48 -9.46 -12.45
CA ASN A 346 -8.49 -8.11 -11.87
C ASN A 346 -7.44 -7.97 -10.77
N LEU A 347 -6.40 -7.17 -11.00
CA LEU A 347 -5.39 -6.83 -10.00
C LEU A 347 -5.64 -5.42 -9.45
N MET A 348 -5.85 -5.29 -8.14
CA MET A 348 -6.17 -3.99 -7.54
C MET A 348 -5.78 -3.90 -6.07
N THR A 349 -5.82 -2.69 -5.52
CA THR A 349 -5.62 -2.52 -4.08
C THR A 349 -6.89 -2.84 -3.30
N LEU A 350 -6.74 -3.28 -2.04
CA LEU A 350 -7.87 -3.51 -1.13
C LEU A 350 -8.84 -2.32 -1.06
N HIS A 351 -8.31 -1.09 -1.06
CA HIS A 351 -9.12 0.13 -1.08
C HIS A 351 -9.96 0.26 -2.35
N SER A 352 -9.37 -0.07 -3.51
CA SER A 352 -10.05 0.03 -4.81
C SER A 352 -11.11 -1.05 -5.01
N ALA A 353 -11.04 -2.14 -4.23
CA ALA A 353 -11.99 -3.24 -4.29
C ALA A 353 -13.33 -2.93 -3.59
N LYS A 354 -13.43 -1.82 -2.86
CA LYS A 354 -14.65 -1.45 -2.15
C LYS A 354 -15.82 -1.31 -3.13
N GLY A 355 -16.95 -1.94 -2.80
CA GLY A 355 -18.14 -1.97 -3.64
C GLY A 355 -18.11 -3.02 -4.77
N LEU A 356 -16.96 -3.65 -5.03
CA LEU A 356 -16.84 -4.74 -6.01
C LEU A 356 -17.05 -6.11 -5.36
N GLU A 357 -17.21 -7.14 -6.18
CA GLU A 357 -17.40 -8.53 -5.76
C GLU A 357 -16.97 -9.51 -6.85
N PHE A 358 -16.34 -10.62 -6.46
CA PHE A 358 -15.73 -11.60 -7.37
C PHE A 358 -15.97 -13.02 -6.85
N ASP A 359 -16.04 -14.00 -7.74
CA ASP A 359 -16.24 -15.40 -7.34
C ASP A 359 -15.05 -15.93 -6.57
N THR A 360 -13.84 -15.62 -7.06
CA THR A 360 -12.57 -16.02 -6.43
C THR A 360 -11.73 -14.78 -6.13
N VAL A 361 -11.28 -14.67 -4.89
CA VAL A 361 -10.41 -13.58 -4.44
C VAL A 361 -9.13 -14.13 -3.83
N PHE A 362 -8.00 -13.69 -4.37
CA PHE A 362 -6.68 -13.90 -3.80
C PHE A 362 -6.25 -12.68 -2.99
N LEU A 363 -5.73 -12.91 -1.80
CA LEU A 363 -5.34 -11.90 -0.82
C LEU A 363 -3.89 -12.17 -0.39
N PRO A 364 -2.90 -11.75 -1.20
CA PRO A 364 -1.48 -11.95 -0.89
C PRO A 364 -0.92 -10.93 0.10
N GLY A 365 0.19 -11.29 0.74
CA GLY A 365 0.91 -10.46 1.69
C GLY A 365 0.18 -10.25 3.02
N TRP A 366 -0.43 -11.30 3.56
CA TRP A 366 -0.96 -11.34 4.93
C TRP A 366 0.18 -11.48 5.95
N GLU A 367 1.01 -10.45 6.00
CA GLU A 367 2.26 -10.37 6.77
C GLU A 367 2.26 -9.16 7.70
N GLU A 368 2.85 -9.31 8.88
CA GLU A 368 3.13 -8.18 9.77
C GLU A 368 3.99 -7.12 9.06
N GLY A 369 3.55 -5.87 9.12
CA GLY A 369 4.17 -4.74 8.44
C GLY A 369 3.56 -4.44 7.06
N ILE A 370 2.88 -5.41 6.43
CA ILE A 370 2.09 -5.20 5.20
C ILE A 370 0.61 -5.10 5.56
N ILE A 371 0.01 -6.17 6.10
CA ILE A 371 -1.36 -6.17 6.62
C ILE A 371 -1.29 -6.80 8.03
N PRO A 372 -1.33 -6.01 9.11
CA PRO A 372 -1.51 -4.55 9.16
C PRO A 372 -0.28 -3.76 8.69
N HIS A 373 -0.51 -2.63 8.03
CA HIS A 373 0.57 -1.77 7.52
C HIS A 373 1.32 -1.04 8.64
N GLN A 374 2.65 -1.13 8.65
CA GLN A 374 3.49 -0.60 9.75
C GLN A 374 3.23 0.88 10.06
N ARG A 375 3.16 1.75 9.04
CA ARG A 375 2.94 3.20 9.27
C ARG A 375 1.59 3.50 9.92
N SER A 376 0.56 2.71 9.62
CA SER A 376 -0.77 2.91 10.22
C SER A 376 -0.73 2.64 11.74
N LEU A 377 0.03 1.61 12.12
CA LEU A 377 0.28 1.28 13.52
C LEU A 377 1.09 2.37 14.22
N ASP A 378 2.12 2.89 13.56
CA ASP A 378 3.00 3.92 14.15
C ASP A 378 2.29 5.27 14.32
N GLU A 379 1.47 5.69 13.36
CA GLU A 379 0.79 6.99 13.36
C GLU A 379 -0.46 7.03 14.24
N SER A 380 -1.27 5.97 14.19
CA SER A 380 -2.62 5.96 14.79
C SER A 380 -2.80 4.88 15.86
N GLY A 381 -1.76 4.09 16.14
CA GLY A 381 -1.75 3.08 17.21
C GLY A 381 -2.92 2.10 17.08
N ARG A 382 -3.79 2.10 18.10
CA ARG A 382 -4.98 1.23 18.13
C ARG A 382 -6.00 1.58 17.04
N ALA A 383 -6.22 2.85 16.75
CA ALA A 383 -7.18 3.27 15.73
C ALA A 383 -6.72 2.82 14.33
N GLY A 384 -5.41 2.93 14.05
CA GLY A 384 -4.82 2.43 12.81
C GLY A 384 -4.95 0.90 12.67
N LEU A 385 -4.78 0.15 13.76
CA LEU A 385 -5.01 -1.30 13.75
C LEU A 385 -6.50 -1.64 13.46
N GLU A 386 -7.45 -0.91 14.06
CA GLU A 386 -8.87 -1.12 13.78
C GLU A 386 -9.23 -0.81 12.32
N GLU A 387 -8.62 0.21 11.72
CA GLU A 387 -8.78 0.55 10.30
C GLU A 387 -8.18 -0.51 9.36
N GLU A 388 -6.97 -1.00 9.63
CA GLU A 388 -6.37 -2.10 8.85
C GLU A 388 -7.19 -3.40 8.97
N ARG A 389 -7.84 -3.63 10.12
CA ARG A 389 -8.76 -4.75 10.29
C ARG A 389 -10.04 -4.59 9.48
N ARG A 390 -10.61 -3.38 9.40
CA ARG A 390 -11.72 -3.08 8.47
C ARG A 390 -11.31 -3.32 7.02
N LEU A 391 -10.08 -2.94 6.66
CA LEU A 391 -9.55 -3.18 5.31
C LEU A 391 -9.42 -4.68 4.99
N ALA A 392 -8.92 -5.48 5.94
CA ALA A 392 -8.87 -6.94 5.82
C ALA A 392 -10.27 -7.58 5.73
N HIS A 393 -11.22 -7.09 6.54
CA HIS A 393 -12.63 -7.49 6.48
C HIS A 393 -13.25 -7.18 5.10
N VAL A 394 -13.03 -5.98 4.57
CA VAL A 394 -13.47 -5.61 3.21
C VAL A 394 -12.89 -6.56 2.19
N GLY A 395 -11.59 -6.86 2.27
CA GLY A 395 -10.89 -7.81 1.38
C GLY A 395 -11.53 -9.19 1.35
N ILE A 396 -11.73 -9.83 2.51
CA ILE A 396 -12.36 -11.15 2.61
C ILE A 396 -13.79 -11.11 2.05
N THR A 397 -14.57 -10.08 2.39
CA THR A 397 -15.98 -9.95 1.96
C THR A 397 -16.16 -9.55 0.48
N ARG A 398 -15.07 -9.40 -0.28
CA ARG A 398 -15.16 -9.28 -1.75
C ARG A 398 -15.37 -10.63 -2.42
N ALA A 399 -15.00 -11.72 -1.74
CA ALA A 399 -15.16 -13.08 -2.24
C ALA A 399 -16.61 -13.55 -2.11
N LYS A 400 -17.17 -14.09 -3.20
CA LYS A 400 -18.47 -14.76 -3.21
C LYS A 400 -18.32 -16.23 -2.83
N ILE A 401 -17.42 -16.94 -3.52
CA ILE A 401 -17.31 -18.41 -3.45
C ILE A 401 -16.00 -18.84 -2.80
N ARG A 402 -14.86 -18.23 -3.19
CA ARG A 402 -13.51 -18.63 -2.75
C ARG A 402 -12.69 -17.45 -2.28
N ALA A 403 -12.08 -17.59 -1.12
CA ALA A 403 -11.05 -16.68 -0.62
C ALA A 403 -9.77 -17.48 -0.35
N ILE A 404 -8.65 -17.00 -0.89
CA ILE A 404 -7.33 -17.57 -0.70
C ILE A 404 -6.43 -16.49 -0.11
N LEU A 405 -5.93 -16.72 1.10
CA LEU A 405 -4.96 -15.85 1.77
C LEU A 405 -3.57 -16.45 1.59
N SER A 406 -2.57 -15.61 1.36
CA SER A 406 -1.18 -16.06 1.34
C SER A 406 -0.26 -15.10 2.06
N PHE A 407 0.84 -15.64 2.61
CA PHE A 407 1.91 -14.87 3.21
C PHE A 407 3.26 -15.49 2.85
N ALA A 408 4.25 -14.63 2.61
CA ALA A 408 5.62 -15.03 2.33
C ALA A 408 6.48 -14.90 3.58
N SER A 409 7.19 -15.96 3.94
CA SER A 409 8.12 -15.98 5.09
C SER A 409 9.33 -15.04 4.88
N ARG A 410 9.65 -14.71 3.62
CA ARG A 410 10.69 -13.74 3.27
C ARG A 410 10.25 -12.84 2.13
N ARG A 411 10.29 -11.52 2.31
CA ARG A 411 9.96 -10.56 1.24
C ARG A 411 11.07 -9.58 0.99
N LEU A 412 11.24 -9.27 -0.29
CA LEU A 412 12.26 -8.38 -0.77
C LEU A 412 11.72 -6.95 -0.89
N THR A 413 11.90 -6.16 0.16
CA THR A 413 11.30 -4.82 0.27
C THR A 413 12.40 -3.76 0.20
N HIS A 414 12.29 -2.77 -0.69
CA HIS A 414 13.31 -1.73 -0.93
C HIS A 414 14.75 -2.26 -1.13
N GLY A 415 14.89 -3.41 -1.82
CA GLY A 415 16.20 -4.01 -2.09
C GLY A 415 16.81 -4.81 -0.93
N MET A 416 16.17 -4.83 0.25
CA MET A 416 16.59 -5.65 1.39
C MET A 416 15.63 -6.82 1.60
N TRP A 417 16.20 -7.97 1.92
CA TRP A 417 15.42 -9.14 2.29
C TRP A 417 15.02 -9.04 3.76
N ASN A 418 13.72 -9.03 4.00
CA ASN A 418 13.15 -9.06 5.34
C ASN A 418 12.51 -10.42 5.59
N THR A 419 12.72 -10.97 6.78
CA THR A 419 11.93 -12.10 7.28
C THR A 419 10.66 -11.53 7.87
N ASN A 420 9.53 -11.99 7.37
CA ASN A 420 8.23 -11.46 7.74
C ASN A 420 7.49 -12.47 8.61
N LEU A 421 6.80 -11.98 9.63
CA LEU A 421 5.91 -12.78 10.45
C LEU A 421 4.54 -12.84 9.79
N PRO A 422 3.78 -13.95 9.93
CA PRO A 422 2.40 -14.00 9.48
C PRO A 422 1.58 -12.91 10.19
N SER A 423 0.60 -12.36 9.49
CA SER A 423 -0.29 -11.34 10.05
C SER A 423 -1.01 -11.86 11.28
N ARG A 424 -1.07 -11.04 12.34
CA ARG A 424 -1.92 -11.31 13.51
C ARG A 424 -3.39 -11.53 13.16
N PHE A 425 -3.87 -11.01 12.02
CA PHE A 425 -5.24 -11.20 11.58
C PHE A 425 -5.55 -12.66 11.19
N LEU A 426 -4.53 -13.48 10.90
CA LEU A 426 -4.72 -14.91 10.68
C LEU A 426 -5.08 -15.64 11.98
N ASP A 427 -4.49 -15.24 13.12
CA ASP A 427 -4.80 -15.81 14.44
C ASP A 427 -6.17 -15.35 14.96
N GLU A 428 -6.70 -14.24 14.43
CA GLU A 428 -8.01 -13.71 14.77
C GLU A 428 -9.16 -14.47 14.06
N ILE A 429 -8.85 -15.33 13.09
CA ILE A 429 -9.84 -16.12 12.34
C ILE A 429 -9.90 -17.55 12.90
N PRO A 430 -11.10 -18.07 13.25
CA PRO A 430 -11.25 -19.43 13.75
C PRO A 430 -10.79 -20.52 12.74
N GLU A 431 -10.14 -21.57 13.24
CA GLU A 431 -9.67 -22.70 12.43
C GLU A 431 -10.80 -23.50 11.77
N GLU A 432 -12.04 -23.36 12.24
CA GLU A 432 -13.20 -23.97 11.59
C GLU A 432 -13.43 -23.41 10.17
N PHE A 433 -13.08 -22.15 9.92
CA PHE A 433 -13.28 -21.49 8.62
C PHE A 433 -12.06 -21.53 7.70
N ILE A 434 -10.91 -21.97 8.23
CA ILE A 434 -9.63 -21.97 7.50
C ILE A 434 -9.17 -23.40 7.19
N GLU A 435 -8.54 -23.55 6.04
CA GLU A 435 -7.70 -24.69 5.68
C GLU A 435 -6.26 -24.22 5.45
N LYS A 436 -5.32 -24.65 6.31
CA LYS A 436 -3.90 -24.32 6.18
C LYS A 436 -3.24 -25.30 5.21
N ILE A 437 -2.59 -24.78 4.17
CA ILE A 437 -1.85 -25.57 3.18
C ILE A 437 -0.37 -25.23 3.36
N GLU A 438 0.41 -26.20 3.82
CA GLU A 438 1.87 -26.08 3.92
C GLU A 438 2.50 -26.27 2.52
N GLY A 439 3.38 -25.37 2.11
CA GLY A 439 4.05 -25.45 0.81
C GLY A 439 4.99 -26.67 0.70
N GLU A 440 5.01 -27.33 -0.47
CA GLU A 440 5.77 -28.56 -0.76
C GLU A 440 7.32 -28.39 -0.69
N GLY A 441 7.84 -27.21 -0.33
CA GLY A 441 9.26 -26.89 -0.29
C GLY A 441 9.93 -26.89 1.10
N SER A 442 9.19 -27.15 2.19
CA SER A 442 9.77 -27.11 3.54
C SER A 442 10.66 -28.33 3.81
N TYR A 443 11.95 -28.19 3.52
CA TYR A 443 12.97 -29.10 4.03
C TYR A 443 12.92 -29.08 5.56
N ALA A 444 12.54 -30.23 6.13
CA ALA A 444 12.42 -30.49 7.55
C ALA A 444 13.65 -30.00 8.34
N ALA A 445 13.51 -28.84 8.97
CA ALA A 445 14.32 -28.40 10.10
C ALA A 445 13.38 -28.10 11.27
N GLN A 446 13.01 -29.17 11.99
CA GLN A 446 12.42 -29.19 13.33
C GLN A 446 11.66 -27.93 13.77
N ILE A 447 10.46 -27.73 13.24
CA ILE A 447 9.39 -27.06 13.98
C ILE A 447 8.40 -28.15 14.38
N GLN A 448 8.69 -28.83 15.49
CA GLN A 448 7.65 -29.57 16.19
C GLN A 448 6.65 -28.56 16.75
N SER A 449 5.36 -28.81 16.47
CA SER A 449 4.16 -28.11 16.90
C SER A 449 4.33 -27.22 18.14
N ARG A 450 4.33 -25.90 17.91
CA ARG A 450 3.99 -24.91 18.97
C ARG A 450 2.47 -24.75 19.14
N PHE A 451 1.65 -25.38 18.30
CA PHE A 451 0.19 -25.26 18.35
C PHE A 451 -0.51 -26.23 19.33
N ASP A 452 0.16 -27.27 19.84
CA ASP A 452 -0.49 -28.32 20.66
C ASP A 452 -0.23 -28.26 22.17
N ARG A 453 0.48 -27.24 22.69
CA ARG A 453 0.64 -27.09 24.14
C ARG A 453 0.57 -25.63 24.59
N ALA A 454 -0.56 -25.28 25.20
CA ALA A 454 -0.64 -24.17 26.12
C ALA A 454 0.18 -24.50 27.39
N GLU A 455 1.48 -24.18 27.36
CA GLU A 455 2.35 -24.11 28.53
C GLU A 455 3.05 -22.73 28.54
N PRO A 456 3.20 -22.05 29.68
CA PRO A 456 3.66 -20.68 29.72
C PRO A 456 5.16 -20.57 29.43
N PHE A 457 5.49 -19.79 28.38
CA PHE A 457 6.76 -19.12 28.10
C PHE A 457 8.03 -19.77 28.68
N THR A 458 8.76 -20.53 27.86
CA THR A 458 10.17 -20.87 28.07
C THR A 458 11.05 -20.11 27.07
N SER A 459 11.46 -18.90 27.43
CA SER A 459 12.49 -18.15 26.71
C SER A 459 13.88 -18.72 27.02
N GLY A 460 14.66 -19.07 25.99
CA GLY A 460 16.01 -19.61 26.09
C GLY A 460 17.07 -18.59 26.53
N TYR A 461 17.02 -18.15 27.79
CA TYR A 461 18.04 -17.29 28.40
C TYR A 461 18.58 -17.98 29.67
N SER A 462 19.73 -18.65 29.54
CA SER A 462 20.40 -19.33 30.67
C SER A 462 21.33 -18.37 31.40
N THR A 463 20.83 -17.69 32.44
CA THR A 463 21.69 -17.00 33.41
C THR A 463 21.88 -17.84 34.68
N PRO A 464 23.06 -17.78 35.35
CA PRO A 464 23.35 -18.58 36.55
C PRO A 464 22.38 -18.37 37.74
N GLY A 465 21.63 -17.26 37.74
CA GLY A 465 20.56 -17.01 38.71
C GLY A 465 19.34 -17.92 38.52
N TRP A 466 19.01 -18.28 37.28
CA TRP A 466 17.84 -19.07 36.91
C TRP A 466 17.98 -20.56 37.30
N GLN A 467 19.20 -21.08 37.23
CA GLN A 467 19.51 -22.45 37.67
C GLN A 467 19.36 -22.64 39.19
N ARG A 468 19.64 -21.59 39.99
CA ARG A 468 19.42 -21.62 41.45
C ARG A 468 17.94 -21.60 41.84
N ALA A 469 17.08 -21.05 40.99
CA ALA A 469 15.64 -21.01 41.22
C ALA A 469 14.94 -22.34 40.87
N GLN A 470 15.39 -23.07 39.84
CA GLN A 470 14.86 -24.40 39.50
C GLN A 470 15.21 -25.47 40.55
N ALA A 471 16.40 -25.40 41.15
CA ALA A 471 16.83 -26.36 42.17
C ALA A 471 16.00 -26.34 43.48
N ARG A 472 15.20 -25.28 43.71
CA ARG A 472 14.32 -25.15 44.88
C ARG A 472 12.87 -25.60 44.64
N LYS A 473 12.52 -26.03 43.41
CA LYS A 473 11.13 -26.30 43.01
C LYS A 473 10.83 -27.80 42.77
N GLY A 474 11.63 -28.69 43.35
CA GLY A 474 11.42 -30.15 43.33
C GLY A 474 11.00 -30.68 44.70
N GLY A 475 9.74 -30.45 45.07
CA GLY A 475 9.16 -31.00 46.29
C GLY A 475 7.64 -30.84 46.25
N GLY A 476 6.93 -31.93 45.95
CA GLY A 476 5.48 -31.93 45.76
C GLY A 476 4.70 -31.63 47.05
N PHE A 477 3.51 -31.06 46.89
CA PHE A 477 2.49 -31.14 47.92
C PHE A 477 1.07 -31.01 47.34
N SER A 478 0.20 -31.83 47.93
CA SER A 478 -1.22 -32.04 47.67
C SER A 478 -2.12 -30.90 48.16
N GLU A 479 -3.34 -30.87 47.60
CA GLU A 479 -4.54 -30.14 48.04
C GLU A 479 -4.69 -29.91 49.56
N ARG A 480 -4.96 -28.65 49.95
CA ARG A 480 -6.09 -28.25 50.83
C ARG A 480 -6.12 -26.73 51.11
N GLY A 481 -7.31 -26.13 50.93
CA GLY A 481 -7.91 -25.16 51.86
C GLY A 481 -7.52 -23.67 51.81
N SER A 482 -8.48 -22.85 51.37
CA SER A 482 -8.91 -21.55 51.97
C SER A 482 -7.86 -20.54 52.48
N SER A 483 -7.79 -19.35 51.88
CA SER A 483 -8.25 -18.08 52.50
C SER A 483 -7.85 -16.82 51.69
N ARG A 484 -8.69 -15.80 51.78
CA ARG A 484 -8.53 -14.45 51.19
C ARG A 484 -7.27 -13.74 51.70
N GLY A 485 -6.51 -13.11 50.79
CA GLY A 485 -5.52 -12.07 51.08
C GLY A 485 -5.29 -11.20 49.84
N GLY A 486 -5.39 -9.87 49.97
CA GLY A 486 -5.30 -8.90 48.87
C GLY A 486 -3.89 -8.78 48.27
N PRO A 487 -3.74 -8.01 47.17
CA PRO A 487 -2.45 -7.91 46.47
C PRO A 487 -1.42 -7.11 47.30
N LEU A 488 -0.24 -7.72 47.47
CA LEU A 488 0.95 -7.11 48.06
C LEU A 488 1.62 -6.19 47.03
N THR A 489 1.80 -4.92 47.40
CA THR A 489 2.64 -3.94 46.71
C THR A 489 4.11 -4.33 46.85
N ILE A 490 4.82 -4.43 45.73
CA ILE A 490 6.29 -4.56 45.70
C ILE A 490 6.84 -3.19 45.33
N GLU A 491 7.47 -2.51 46.29
CA GLU A 491 8.29 -1.34 46.06
C GLU A 491 9.60 -1.77 45.38
N GLY A 492 9.86 -1.22 44.20
CA GLY A 492 11.08 -1.44 43.44
C GLY A 492 11.51 -0.15 42.76
N GLU A 493 12.64 0.39 43.20
CA GLU A 493 13.27 1.61 42.70
C GLU A 493 13.94 1.34 41.34
N ILE A 494 13.52 2.07 40.29
CA ILE A 494 14.05 1.89 38.93
C ILE A 494 15.27 2.80 38.75
N LEU A 495 16.47 2.25 38.90
CA LEU A 495 17.72 2.91 38.53
C LEU A 495 18.01 2.71 37.03
N ALA A 496 17.53 3.63 36.19
CA ALA A 496 17.96 3.76 34.80
C ALA A 496 18.88 4.99 34.66
N ARG A 497 20.21 4.78 34.66
CA ARG A 497 21.19 5.80 34.27
C ARG A 497 21.39 5.75 32.75
N SER A 498 21.03 6.81 32.04
CA SER A 498 21.48 7.09 30.67
C SER A 498 22.78 7.90 30.72
N SER A 499 23.84 7.36 30.12
CA SER A 499 25.15 8.00 30.00
C SER A 499 25.23 8.80 28.69
N GLY A 500 25.20 10.13 28.82
CA GLY A 500 25.53 11.12 27.78
C GLY A 500 25.77 12.47 28.45
N PRO A 501 26.64 13.35 27.90
CA PRO A 501 27.06 14.58 28.59
C PRO A 501 25.89 15.56 28.76
N SER A 502 25.58 15.88 30.01
CA SER A 502 24.54 16.83 30.42
C SER A 502 24.97 18.27 30.09
N ALA A 503 24.20 18.95 29.23
CA ALA A 503 24.13 20.41 29.32
C ALA A 503 23.38 20.70 30.63
N GLU A 504 24.11 21.23 31.62
CA GLU A 504 23.63 21.50 32.98
C GLU A 504 22.61 22.65 32.94
N PHE A 505 21.33 22.29 32.95
CA PHE A 505 20.25 23.19 33.31
C PHE A 505 19.96 23.01 34.80
N GLU A 506 19.92 24.12 35.54
CA GLU A 506 19.59 24.09 36.96
C GLU A 506 18.12 24.45 37.18
N ILE A 507 17.56 23.97 38.29
CA ILE A 507 16.21 24.36 38.73
C ILE A 507 16.21 25.87 38.99
N GLY A 508 15.26 26.59 38.38
CA GLY A 508 15.18 28.06 38.39
C GLY A 508 15.79 28.75 37.16
N ASP A 509 16.42 28.01 36.24
CA ASP A 509 16.88 28.61 34.99
C ASP A 509 15.71 29.03 34.10
N ARG A 510 15.88 30.17 33.42
CA ARG A 510 14.93 30.65 32.42
C ARG A 510 15.27 30.13 31.04
N VAL A 511 14.32 29.42 30.44
CA VAL A 511 14.43 28.88 29.08
C VAL A 511 13.40 29.50 28.15
N PHE A 512 13.69 29.52 26.86
CA PHE A 512 12.79 30.04 25.83
C PHE A 512 12.40 28.92 24.87
N HIS A 513 11.09 28.75 24.65
CA HIS A 513 10.53 27.81 23.68
C HIS A 513 9.78 28.56 22.57
N ASP A 514 10.08 28.27 21.31
CA ASP A 514 9.55 29.00 20.14
C ASP A 514 8.02 29.12 20.12
N LYS A 515 7.30 28.14 20.67
CA LYS A 515 5.82 28.12 20.71
C LYS A 515 5.21 28.69 21.99
N PHE A 516 5.91 28.58 23.12
CA PHE A 516 5.35 28.82 24.45
C PHE A 516 5.95 30.03 25.17
N GLY A 517 7.04 30.59 24.62
CA GLY A 517 7.72 31.76 25.16
C GLY A 517 8.71 31.40 26.27
N TYR A 518 8.93 32.34 27.19
CA TYR A 518 9.80 32.11 28.35
C TYR A 518 9.11 31.24 29.39
N GLY A 519 9.87 30.34 30.01
CA GLY A 519 9.45 29.52 31.14
C GLY A 519 10.61 29.27 32.10
N GLU A 520 10.27 28.85 33.31
CA GLU A 520 11.22 28.57 34.40
C GLU A 520 11.29 27.06 34.64
N ILE A 521 12.50 26.52 34.79
CA ILE A 521 12.69 25.08 35.03
C ILE A 521 12.31 24.75 36.46
N MET A 522 11.29 23.91 36.64
CA MET A 522 10.78 23.51 37.95
C MET A 522 11.41 22.20 38.44
N GLU A 523 11.78 21.29 37.53
CA GLU A 523 12.35 20.00 37.89
C GLU A 523 13.34 19.50 36.82
N VAL A 524 14.41 18.82 37.25
CA VAL A 524 15.42 18.23 36.37
C VAL A 524 15.61 16.76 36.73
N GLU A 525 15.12 15.86 35.88
CA GLU A 525 15.31 14.42 35.99
C GLU A 525 16.23 13.91 34.86
N GLY A 526 17.53 13.84 35.15
CA GLY A 526 18.53 13.35 34.19
C GLY A 526 18.65 14.27 32.97
N THR A 527 18.14 13.83 31.82
CA THR A 527 18.09 14.63 30.58
C THR A 527 16.72 15.26 30.30
N LYS A 528 15.74 15.08 31.19
CA LYS A 528 14.43 15.71 31.11
C LYS A 528 14.38 16.91 32.06
N VAL A 529 13.85 18.02 31.56
CA VAL A 529 13.53 19.21 32.35
C VAL A 529 12.04 19.50 32.24
N THR A 530 11.41 19.78 33.37
CA THR A 530 10.02 20.23 33.47
C THR A 530 10.03 21.75 33.57
N VAL A 531 9.26 22.45 32.72
CA VAL A 531 9.33 23.91 32.56
C VAL A 531 7.95 24.52 32.70
N GLU A 532 7.77 25.45 33.63
CA GLU A 532 6.53 26.21 33.75
C GLU A 532 6.60 27.47 32.87
N PHE A 533 5.80 27.53 31.80
CA PHE A 533 5.79 28.65 30.86
C PHE A 533 4.83 29.76 31.31
N ASP A 534 5.31 31.01 31.31
CA ASP A 534 4.60 32.21 31.77
C ASP A 534 3.18 32.37 31.16
N LYS A 535 2.95 31.84 29.96
CA LYS A 535 1.70 31.99 29.19
C LYS A 535 0.97 30.67 28.89
N ALA A 536 1.60 29.53 29.13
CA ALA A 536 1.10 28.22 28.67
C ALA A 536 0.96 27.17 29.78
N GLY A 537 1.46 27.42 30.99
CA GLY A 537 1.50 26.42 32.06
C GLY A 537 2.69 25.48 31.93
N GLU A 538 2.66 24.37 32.69
CA GLU A 538 3.69 23.32 32.71
C GLU A 538 3.81 22.51 31.40
#